data_AF-A0A3D8U0U5-F1
#
_entry.id   AF-A0A3D8U0U5-F1
#
_cell.length_a   1.000
_cell.length_b   1.000
_cell.length_c   1.000
_cell.angle_alpha   90.00
_cell.angle_beta   90.00
_cell.angle_gamma   90.00
#
_symmetry.space_group_name_H-M   'P 1'
#
loop_
_entity.id
_entity.type
_entity.pdbx_description
1 polymer ?
#
loop_
_entity_poly.entity_id
_entity_poly.type
_entity_poly.pdbx_seq_one_letter_code
_entity_poly.pdbx_strand_id
1 'polypeptide(L)'
;PVGQSADQYQKKVEQDMAGSQDSASAVGLAYAKAHADELDIDASALQHAKVTMHVDSIGGPSAGMMYTLGLIDKLTPANESGGKTIAGTGTIDKDGKVGRIGGIELKMLGAKRDGATWFLAPASNCLDVAGRVPDGLRDVKVATLNEAYQALVAIGKGQADDLPHCEA
;
A
#
# COMPACT_ATOMS: atom_id res chain seq x y z
N PRO A 1 -16.56 4.59 18.28
CA PRO A 1 -15.56 4.44 19.37
C PRO A 1 -16.20 4.77 20.71
N VAL A 2 -15.62 4.32 21.83
CA VAL A 2 -16.14 4.66 23.15
C VAL A 2 -16.22 6.20 23.28
N GLY A 3 -17.41 6.74 23.53
CA GLY A 3 -17.62 8.19 23.70
C GLY A 3 -17.86 9.03 22.44
N GLN A 4 -18.07 8.44 21.25
CA GLN A 4 -18.43 9.16 20.02
C GLN A 4 -19.76 8.68 19.44
N SER A 5 -20.54 9.59 18.85
CA SER A 5 -21.71 9.20 18.04
C SER A 5 -21.30 8.55 16.72
N ALA A 6 -22.24 7.82 16.09
CA ALA A 6 -22.02 7.23 14.77
C ALA A 6 -21.64 8.30 13.74
N ASP A 7 -22.35 9.43 13.71
CA ASP A 7 -22.08 10.53 12.76
C ASP A 7 -20.70 11.18 12.96
N GLN A 8 -20.28 11.34 14.22
CA GLN A 8 -18.95 11.87 14.54
C GLN A 8 -17.85 10.92 14.05
N TYR A 9 -18.07 9.62 14.22
CA TYR A 9 -17.15 8.61 13.73
C TYR A 9 -17.08 8.61 12.20
N GLN A 10 -18.23 8.65 11.51
CA GLN A 10 -18.27 8.66 10.05
C GLN A 10 -17.57 9.89 9.47
N LYS A 11 -17.85 11.09 10.00
CA LYS A 11 -17.15 12.33 9.56
C LYS A 11 -15.64 12.24 9.73
N LYS A 12 -15.17 11.66 10.85
CA LYS A 12 -13.73 11.49 11.07
C LYS A 12 -13.14 10.48 10.09
N VAL A 13 -13.82 9.36 9.83
CA VAL A 13 -13.38 8.37 8.85
C VAL A 13 -13.28 9.00 7.46
N GLU A 14 -14.28 9.78 7.04
CA GLU A 14 -14.24 10.50 5.75
C GLU A 14 -13.05 11.47 5.67
N GLN A 15 -12.79 12.24 6.72
CA GLN A 15 -11.64 13.16 6.77
C GLN A 15 -10.29 12.42 6.73
N ASP A 16 -10.15 11.37 7.53
CA ASP A 16 -8.93 10.56 7.57
C ASP A 16 -8.70 9.86 6.21
N MET A 17 -9.78 9.47 5.53
CA MET A 17 -9.73 8.87 4.18
C MET A 17 -9.32 9.88 3.11
N ALA A 18 -9.92 11.07 3.11
CA ALA A 18 -9.55 12.13 2.18
C ALA A 18 -8.05 12.48 2.30
N GLY A 19 -7.58 12.70 3.54
CA GLY A 19 -6.15 12.98 3.78
C GLY A 19 -5.22 11.84 3.34
N SER A 20 -5.66 10.58 3.48
CA SER A 20 -4.90 9.43 3.01
C SER A 20 -4.83 9.34 1.48
N GLN A 21 -5.94 9.62 0.78
CA GLN A 21 -5.98 9.61 -0.69
C GLN A 21 -5.18 10.77 -1.27
N ASP A 22 -5.25 11.95 -0.64
CA ASP A 22 -4.45 13.11 -1.02
C ASP A 22 -2.95 12.82 -0.88
N SER A 23 -2.53 12.27 0.27
CA SER A 23 -1.14 11.88 0.50
C SER A 23 -0.69 10.82 -0.51
N ALA A 24 -1.51 9.78 -0.74
CA ALA A 24 -1.21 8.71 -1.68
C ALA A 24 -1.08 9.21 -3.12
N SER A 25 -1.97 10.12 -3.54
CA SER A 25 -1.96 10.72 -4.87
C SER A 25 -0.75 11.62 -5.07
N ALA A 26 -0.46 12.48 -4.09
CA ALA A 26 0.68 13.40 -4.17
C ALA A 26 2.00 12.64 -4.25
N VAL A 27 2.21 11.66 -3.37
CA VAL A 27 3.47 10.91 -3.31
C VAL A 27 3.61 9.95 -4.48
N GLY A 28 2.53 9.33 -4.95
CA GLY A 28 2.56 8.45 -6.13
C GLY A 28 2.87 9.20 -7.42
N LEU A 29 2.26 10.38 -7.63
CA LEU A 29 2.60 11.25 -8.77
C LEU A 29 4.05 11.75 -8.69
N ALA A 30 4.52 12.12 -7.49
CA ALA A 30 5.90 12.54 -7.30
C ALA A 30 6.89 11.40 -7.61
N TYR A 31 6.61 10.18 -7.14
CA TYR A 31 7.39 8.99 -7.45
C TYR A 31 7.42 8.70 -8.95
N ALA A 32 6.24 8.63 -9.60
CA ALA A 32 6.13 8.37 -11.03
C ALA A 32 6.90 9.40 -11.87
N LYS A 33 6.88 10.69 -11.49
CA LYS A 33 7.65 11.74 -12.16
C LYS A 33 9.15 11.61 -11.95
N ALA A 34 9.58 11.26 -10.74
CA ALA A 34 11.00 11.11 -10.41
C ALA A 34 11.62 9.88 -11.10
N HIS A 35 10.82 8.85 -11.37
CA HIS A 35 11.23 7.59 -11.98
C HIS A 35 10.71 7.41 -13.41
N ALA A 36 10.31 8.51 -14.09
CA ALA A 36 9.58 8.43 -15.36
C ALA A 36 10.32 7.63 -16.44
N ASP A 37 11.64 7.83 -16.57
CA ASP A 37 12.47 7.10 -17.54
C ASP A 37 12.56 5.61 -17.22
N GLU A 38 12.66 5.25 -15.93
CA GLU A 38 12.74 3.85 -15.47
C GLU A 38 11.40 3.12 -15.65
N LEU A 39 10.30 3.86 -15.57
CA LEU A 39 8.93 3.37 -15.58
C LEU A 39 8.26 3.45 -16.97
N ASP A 40 8.97 3.94 -17.98
CA ASP A 40 8.44 4.20 -19.34
C ASP A 40 7.19 5.11 -19.32
N ILE A 41 7.27 6.18 -18.51
CA ILE A 41 6.21 7.17 -18.34
C ILE A 41 6.61 8.47 -19.05
N ASP A 42 5.68 9.04 -19.84
CA ASP A 42 5.83 10.42 -20.31
C ASP A 42 5.57 11.40 -19.15
N ALA A 43 6.65 11.89 -18.54
CA ALA A 43 6.58 12.86 -17.43
C ALA A 43 5.81 14.15 -17.81
N SER A 44 5.82 14.54 -19.08
CA SER A 44 5.11 15.74 -19.55
C SER A 44 3.58 15.54 -19.48
N ALA A 45 3.10 14.33 -19.74
CA ALA A 45 1.69 13.96 -19.58
C ALA A 45 1.22 14.07 -18.12
N LEU A 46 2.14 13.95 -17.14
CA LEU A 46 1.85 14.07 -15.72
C LEU A 46 1.90 15.50 -15.17
N GLN A 47 2.32 16.50 -15.96
CA GLN A 47 2.49 17.89 -15.50
C GLN A 47 1.19 18.46 -14.91
N HIS A 48 0.05 18.12 -15.50
CA HIS A 48 -1.28 18.60 -15.10
C HIS A 48 -2.22 17.47 -14.65
N ALA A 49 -1.67 16.29 -14.36
CA ALA A 49 -2.47 15.14 -13.93
C ALA A 49 -3.25 15.45 -12.64
N LYS A 50 -4.53 15.12 -12.65
CA LYS A 50 -5.40 15.09 -11.47
C LYS A 50 -5.77 13.65 -11.20
N VAL A 51 -5.59 13.23 -9.94
CA VAL A 51 -5.93 11.89 -9.50
C VAL A 51 -7.17 11.98 -8.63
N THR A 52 -8.16 11.16 -8.95
CA THR A 52 -9.36 10.96 -8.12
C THR A 52 -9.45 9.47 -7.83
N MET A 53 -9.54 9.10 -6.56
CA MET A 53 -9.64 7.71 -6.12
C MET A 53 -11.07 7.42 -5.67
N HIS A 54 -11.74 6.52 -6.39
CA HIS A 54 -13.02 5.96 -5.94
C HIS A 54 -12.73 4.66 -5.22
N VAL A 55 -12.82 4.70 -3.89
CA VAL A 55 -12.65 3.51 -3.06
C VAL A 55 -13.93 3.28 -2.31
N ASP A 56 -14.40 2.02 -2.32
CA ASP A 56 -15.56 1.58 -1.56
C ASP A 56 -15.32 1.70 -0.05
N SER A 57 -16.22 1.17 0.79
CA SER A 57 -16.28 1.33 2.25
C SER A 57 -15.05 0.82 3.04
N ILE A 58 -13.87 1.38 2.78
CA ILE A 58 -12.62 1.18 3.49
C ILE A 58 -12.48 2.34 4.49
N GLY A 59 -12.32 2.00 5.76
CA GLY A 59 -12.17 2.99 6.83
C GLY A 59 -10.70 3.27 7.17
N GLY A 60 -10.35 4.56 7.23
CA GLY A 60 -9.08 5.06 7.77
C GLY A 60 -7.85 4.95 6.84
N PRO A 61 -6.74 5.62 7.19
CA PRO A 61 -5.62 5.90 6.27
C PRO A 61 -4.74 4.69 5.95
N SER A 62 -5.10 3.53 6.46
CA SER A 62 -4.28 2.31 6.46
C SER A 62 -4.08 1.66 5.09
N ALA A 63 -4.76 2.16 4.06
CA ALA A 63 -4.62 1.71 2.68
C ALA A 63 -3.74 2.65 1.84
N GLY A 64 -3.23 3.75 2.41
CA GLY A 64 -2.45 4.76 1.69
C GLY A 64 -1.32 4.18 0.84
N MET A 65 -0.53 3.26 1.39
CA MET A 65 0.54 2.58 0.64
C MET A 65 0.01 1.84 -0.59
N MET A 66 -1.07 1.06 -0.44
CA MET A 66 -1.63 0.28 -1.56
C MET A 66 -2.30 1.18 -2.60
N TYR A 67 -2.91 2.30 -2.19
CA TYR A 67 -3.43 3.30 -3.13
C TYR A 67 -2.31 3.95 -3.93
N THR A 68 -1.18 4.26 -3.31
CA THR A 68 -0.01 4.78 -4.01
C THR A 68 0.53 3.78 -5.02
N LEU A 69 0.71 2.51 -4.63
CA LEU A 69 1.18 1.47 -5.54
C LEU A 69 0.21 1.26 -6.71
N GLY A 70 -1.10 1.21 -6.44
CA GLY A 70 -2.11 1.08 -7.49
C GLY A 70 -2.15 2.28 -8.44
N LEU A 71 -1.88 3.49 -7.94
CA LEU A 71 -1.71 4.67 -8.80
C LEU A 71 -0.49 4.53 -9.71
N ILE A 72 0.67 4.13 -9.17
CA ILE A 72 1.89 3.95 -9.96
C ILE A 72 1.67 2.87 -11.03
N ASP A 73 1.15 1.71 -10.64
CA ASP A 73 0.82 0.60 -11.56
C ASP A 73 -0.15 1.04 -12.69
N LYS A 74 -1.11 1.92 -12.37
CA LYS A 74 -2.04 2.49 -13.36
C LYS A 74 -1.38 3.45 -14.34
N LEU A 75 -0.32 4.14 -13.92
CA LEU A 75 0.42 5.09 -14.76
C LEU A 75 1.51 4.40 -15.59
N THR A 76 1.96 3.22 -15.17
CA THR A 76 2.94 2.41 -15.91
C THR A 76 2.28 1.53 -16.97
N PRO A 77 2.91 1.32 -18.13
CA PRO A 77 2.46 0.33 -19.10
C PRO A 77 2.75 -1.12 -18.64
N ALA A 78 3.63 -1.29 -17.65
CA ALA A 78 4.01 -2.58 -17.09
C ALA A 78 2.88 -3.20 -16.24
N ASN A 79 2.80 -4.54 -16.22
CA ASN A 79 2.00 -5.29 -15.26
C ASN A 79 2.89 -5.63 -14.06
N GLU A 80 3.02 -4.70 -13.12
CA GLU A 80 4.01 -4.80 -12.03
C GLU A 80 3.74 -5.98 -11.11
N SER A 81 2.46 -6.33 -10.94
CA SER A 81 2.05 -7.49 -10.15
C SER A 81 2.34 -8.83 -10.84
N GLY A 82 2.64 -8.86 -12.14
CA GLY A 82 2.80 -10.10 -12.91
C GLY A 82 1.57 -11.02 -12.85
N GLY A 83 0.38 -10.47 -12.60
CA GLY A 83 -0.86 -11.24 -12.41
C GLY A 83 -0.96 -11.96 -11.06
N LYS A 84 -0.08 -11.66 -10.10
CA LYS A 84 -0.14 -12.20 -8.73
C LYS A 84 -1.15 -11.41 -7.88
N THR A 85 -1.87 -12.12 -7.01
CA THR A 85 -2.69 -11.48 -5.97
C THR A 85 -1.79 -11.10 -4.79
N ILE A 86 -1.50 -9.80 -4.69
CA ILE A 86 -0.64 -9.21 -3.67
C ILE A 86 -1.51 -8.30 -2.80
N ALA A 87 -1.50 -8.53 -1.50
CA ALA A 87 -2.14 -7.67 -0.52
C ALA A 87 -1.10 -6.83 0.23
N GLY A 88 -1.57 -5.81 0.95
CA GLY A 88 -0.71 -5.04 1.83
C GLY A 88 -1.48 -3.98 2.59
N THR A 89 -0.79 -3.32 3.51
CA THR A 89 -1.36 -2.23 4.30
C THR A 89 -0.25 -1.29 4.77
N GLY A 90 -0.61 -0.07 5.12
CA GLY A 90 0.29 0.94 5.62
C GLY A 90 -0.29 2.31 5.34
N THR A 91 -0.15 3.23 6.31
CA THR A 91 -0.32 4.65 5.98
C THR A 91 0.83 5.08 5.08
N ILE A 92 0.65 6.14 4.30
CA ILE A 92 1.74 6.76 3.56
C ILE A 92 1.74 8.25 3.86
N ASP A 93 2.90 8.82 4.16
CA ASP A 93 3.05 10.26 4.26
C ASP A 93 3.56 10.86 2.94
N LYS A 94 3.60 12.19 2.88
CA LYS A 94 4.06 12.95 1.70
C LYS A 94 5.52 12.67 1.32
N ASP A 95 6.32 12.13 2.23
CA ASP A 95 7.74 11.83 2.01
C ASP A 95 7.94 10.35 1.60
N GLY A 96 6.84 9.60 1.45
CA GLY A 96 6.86 8.20 1.03
C GLY A 96 7.20 7.24 2.16
N LYS A 97 7.07 7.63 3.43
CA LYS A 97 7.27 6.72 4.55
C LYS A 97 6.01 5.89 4.82
N VAL A 98 6.20 4.58 4.94
CA VAL A 98 5.12 3.63 5.29
C VAL A 98 4.96 3.58 6.81
N GLY A 99 3.76 3.93 7.28
CA GLY A 99 3.46 4.00 8.70
C GLY A 99 2.65 2.83 9.24
N ARG A 100 2.68 2.70 10.57
CA ARG A 100 2.02 1.64 11.34
C ARG A 100 0.50 1.72 11.20
N ILE A 101 -0.15 0.56 11.26
CA ILE A 101 -1.60 0.43 11.29
C ILE A 101 -2.06 -0.47 12.45
N GLY A 102 -3.35 -0.41 12.78
CA GLY A 102 -3.98 -1.33 13.73
C GLY A 102 -4.61 -2.54 13.05
N GLY A 103 -4.69 -3.67 13.77
CA GLY A 103 -5.40 -4.87 13.32
C GLY A 103 -4.73 -5.63 12.18
N ILE A 104 -3.39 -5.58 12.07
CA ILE A 104 -2.67 -6.19 10.95
C ILE A 104 -2.86 -7.70 10.85
N GLU A 105 -2.97 -8.42 11.99
CA GLU A 105 -3.25 -9.85 12.02
C GLU A 105 -4.57 -10.20 11.32
N LEU A 106 -5.64 -9.46 11.65
CA LEU A 106 -6.95 -9.65 11.00
C LEU A 106 -6.91 -9.33 9.51
N LYS A 107 -6.09 -8.35 9.10
CA LYS A 107 -5.89 -8.02 7.69
C LYS A 107 -5.13 -9.10 6.94
N MET A 108 -4.13 -9.74 7.54
CA MET A 108 -3.43 -10.88 6.94
C MET A 108 -4.38 -12.06 6.74
N LEU A 109 -5.25 -12.34 7.72
CA LEU A 109 -6.29 -13.37 7.59
C LEU A 109 -7.27 -13.04 6.45
N GLY A 110 -7.73 -11.79 6.35
CA GLY A 110 -8.58 -11.32 5.26
C GLY A 110 -7.90 -11.44 3.90
N ALA A 111 -6.65 -11.00 3.79
CA ALA A 111 -5.85 -11.10 2.57
C ALA A 111 -5.71 -12.56 2.13
N LYS A 112 -5.39 -13.47 3.06
CA LYS A 112 -5.29 -14.89 2.77
C LYS A 112 -6.63 -15.48 2.31
N ARG A 113 -7.72 -15.15 2.99
CA ARG A 113 -9.09 -15.56 2.60
C ARG A 113 -9.41 -15.11 1.18
N ASP A 114 -8.97 -13.92 0.80
CA ASP A 114 -9.24 -13.31 -0.52
C ASP A 114 -8.19 -13.74 -1.59
N GLY A 115 -7.35 -14.75 -1.29
CA GLY A 115 -6.47 -15.40 -2.24
C GLY A 115 -5.07 -14.78 -2.37
N ALA A 116 -4.71 -13.80 -1.54
CA ALA A 116 -3.37 -13.25 -1.55
C ALA A 116 -2.35 -14.32 -1.12
N THR A 117 -1.21 -14.33 -1.80
CA THR A 117 -0.04 -15.15 -1.45
C THR A 117 1.09 -14.32 -0.86
N TRP A 118 1.02 -13.00 -1.03
CA TRP A 118 1.97 -12.02 -0.54
C TRP A 118 1.27 -10.91 0.25
N PHE A 119 1.92 -10.43 1.30
CA PHE A 119 1.41 -9.36 2.15
C PHE A 119 2.50 -8.33 2.46
N LEU A 120 2.42 -7.14 1.86
CA LEU A 120 3.30 -6.01 2.18
C LEU A 120 2.90 -5.42 3.55
N ALA A 121 3.79 -5.54 4.53
CA ALA A 121 3.58 -5.12 5.90
C ALA A 121 4.50 -3.93 6.27
N PRO A 122 3.99 -2.91 7.00
CA PRO A 122 4.85 -1.85 7.51
C PRO A 122 5.92 -2.42 8.43
N ALA A 123 7.17 -1.99 8.28
CA ALA A 123 8.26 -2.40 9.17
C ALA A 123 7.96 -2.08 10.64
N SER A 124 7.25 -0.99 10.88
CA SER A 124 6.78 -0.59 12.21
C SER A 124 5.69 -1.50 12.80
N ASN A 125 5.12 -2.44 12.05
CA ASN A 125 4.22 -3.49 12.53
C ASN A 125 4.90 -4.85 12.73
N CYS A 126 6.22 -5.01 12.51
CA CYS A 126 6.82 -6.35 12.49
C CYS A 126 6.64 -7.17 13.78
N LEU A 127 6.60 -6.53 14.95
CA LEU A 127 6.30 -7.24 16.22
C LEU A 127 4.88 -7.82 16.26
N ASP A 128 3.94 -7.26 15.50
CA ASP A 128 2.57 -7.77 15.36
C ASP A 128 2.47 -8.85 14.26
N VAL A 129 3.41 -8.86 13.31
CA VAL A 129 3.41 -9.77 12.15
C VAL A 129 4.21 -11.05 12.42
N ALA A 130 5.39 -10.93 13.02
CA ALA A 130 6.32 -12.02 13.22
C ALA A 130 5.67 -13.18 13.99
N GLY A 131 5.73 -14.39 13.43
CA GLY A 131 5.12 -15.59 13.99
C GLY A 131 3.59 -15.66 13.89
N ARG A 132 2.93 -14.71 13.22
CA ARG A 132 1.46 -14.64 13.07
C ARG A 132 0.98 -14.63 11.61
N VAL A 133 1.89 -14.80 10.66
CA VAL A 133 1.56 -14.89 9.23
C VAL A 133 0.81 -16.19 8.97
N PRO A 134 -0.39 -16.16 8.36
CA PRO A 134 -1.15 -17.37 8.05
C PRO A 134 -0.42 -18.29 7.05
N ASP A 135 -0.60 -19.60 7.18
CA ASP A 135 -0.02 -20.58 6.26
C ASP A 135 -0.35 -20.29 4.80
N GLY A 136 0.68 -20.30 3.95
CA GLY A 136 0.56 -19.99 2.53
C GLY A 136 0.28 -18.51 2.23
N LEU A 137 0.50 -17.61 3.18
CA LEU A 137 0.75 -16.18 2.97
C LEU A 137 2.21 -15.92 3.31
N ARG A 138 2.90 -15.06 2.55
CA ARG A 138 4.24 -14.59 2.89
C ARG A 138 4.22 -13.09 3.11
N ASP A 139 4.70 -12.64 4.27
CA ASP A 139 4.85 -11.22 4.53
C ASP A 139 6.12 -10.66 3.87
N VAL A 140 6.08 -9.37 3.55
CA VAL A 140 7.24 -8.60 3.10
C VAL A 140 7.29 -7.30 3.87
N LYS A 141 8.40 -7.09 4.58
CA LYS A 141 8.66 -5.92 5.42
C LYS A 141 9.03 -4.72 4.56
N VAL A 142 8.28 -3.62 4.67
CA VAL A 142 8.53 -2.37 3.94
C VAL A 142 8.41 -1.15 4.85
N ALA A 143 9.33 -0.20 4.71
CA ALA A 143 9.36 1.06 5.46
C ALA A 143 9.12 2.29 4.57
N THR A 144 9.29 2.16 3.25
CA THR A 144 9.15 3.25 2.30
C THR A 144 8.35 2.83 1.06
N LEU A 145 7.83 3.81 0.32
CA LEU A 145 7.18 3.61 -0.97
C LEU A 145 8.10 2.89 -1.95
N ASN A 146 9.38 3.29 -2.00
CA ASN A 146 10.34 2.67 -2.89
C ASN A 146 10.52 1.18 -2.57
N GLU A 147 10.68 0.81 -1.30
CA GLU A 147 10.76 -0.59 -0.90
C GLU A 147 9.48 -1.37 -1.24
N ALA A 148 8.32 -0.76 -1.04
CA ALA A 148 7.03 -1.37 -1.38
C ALA A 148 6.87 -1.59 -2.90
N TYR A 149 7.28 -0.63 -3.71
CA TYR A 149 7.26 -0.76 -5.17
C TYR A 149 8.26 -1.82 -5.64
N GLN A 150 9.51 -1.80 -5.16
CA GLN A 150 10.50 -2.82 -5.52
C GLN A 150 10.05 -4.22 -5.12
N ALA A 151 9.41 -4.38 -3.97
CA ALA A 151 8.82 -5.65 -3.56
C ALA A 151 7.69 -6.09 -4.50
N LEU A 152 6.77 -5.18 -4.87
CA LEU A 152 5.71 -5.45 -5.85
C LEU A 152 6.30 -5.99 -7.16
N VAL A 153 7.28 -5.29 -7.73
CA VAL A 153 7.93 -5.66 -8.99
C VAL A 153 8.68 -6.99 -8.87
N ALA A 154 9.41 -7.20 -7.78
CA ALA A 154 10.14 -8.44 -7.52
C ALA A 154 9.19 -9.64 -7.43
N ILE A 155 8.04 -9.49 -6.76
CA ILE A 155 6.99 -10.51 -6.69
C ILE A 155 6.41 -10.78 -8.08
N GLY A 156 6.08 -9.75 -8.86
CA GLY A 156 5.55 -9.91 -10.21
C GLY A 156 6.51 -10.64 -11.16
N LYS A 157 7.82 -10.41 -11.01
CA LYS A 157 8.87 -11.09 -11.77
C LYS A 157 9.22 -12.49 -11.26
N GLY A 158 8.66 -12.91 -10.12
CA GLY A 158 9.03 -14.18 -9.46
C GLY A 158 10.44 -14.18 -8.86
N GLN A 159 10.98 -13.00 -8.54
CA GLN A 159 12.32 -12.78 -7.97
C GLN A 159 12.23 -12.39 -6.49
N ALA A 160 11.34 -13.04 -5.74
CA ALA A 160 10.92 -12.59 -4.41
C ALA A 160 11.50 -13.41 -3.26
N ASP A 161 12.41 -14.35 -3.55
CA ASP A 161 12.96 -15.29 -2.56
C ASP A 161 13.71 -14.56 -1.44
N ASP A 162 14.45 -13.50 -1.75
CA ASP A 162 15.25 -12.74 -0.78
C ASP A 162 14.54 -11.50 -0.21
N LEU A 163 13.24 -11.33 -0.47
CA LEU A 163 12.52 -10.18 0.07
C LEU A 163 12.49 -10.23 1.61
N PRO A 164 12.73 -9.08 2.26
CA PRO A 164 12.80 -9.01 3.71
C PRO A 164 11.44 -9.37 4.31
N HIS A 165 11.45 -10.13 5.40
CA HIS A 165 10.26 -10.47 6.16
C HIS A 165 10.37 -9.91 7.59
N CYS A 166 9.27 -9.92 8.32
CA CYS A 166 9.22 -9.52 9.71
C CYS A 166 9.73 -10.67 10.61
N GLU A 167 10.79 -10.37 11.35
CA GLU A 167 11.39 -11.26 12.35
C GLU A 167 11.03 -10.77 13.76
N ALA A 168 10.97 -11.70 14.71
CA ALA A 168 10.59 -11.46 16.11
C ALA A 168 11.76 -10.93 16.95
#